data_AF-A0A9E7CQ38-F1
#
_entry.id   AF-A0A9E7CQ38-F1
#
_cell.length_a   1.000
_cell.length_b   1.000
_cell.length_c   1.000
_cell.angle_alpha   90.00
_cell.angle_beta   90.00
_cell.angle_gamma   90.00
#
_symmetry.space_group_name_H-M   'P 1'
#
loop_
_entity.id
_entity.type
_entity.pdbx_description
1 polymer ?
#
loop_
_entity_poly.entity_id
_entity_poly.type
_entity_poly.pdbx_seq_one_letter_code
_entity_poly.pdbx_strand_id
1 'polypeptide(L)'
;MKLHSYIFLFLFMWPTLVLSKIQAVTTFTVLEDFVKRIGGDRIEITNLVPSDSDPHIYEPTPQDVKKISKADLIFYKRLRF
;
A
#
# COMPACT_ATOMS: atom_id res chain seq x y z
N MET A 1 -7.51 31.19 -37.61
CA MET A 1 -6.23 31.15 -36.85
C MET A 1 -6.38 30.91 -35.33
N LYS A 2 -7.60 30.75 -34.75
CA LYS A 2 -7.77 30.50 -33.29
C LYS A 2 -7.74 29.02 -32.87
N LEU A 3 -7.89 28.09 -33.82
CA LEU A 3 -7.99 26.65 -33.52
C LEU A 3 -6.69 26.04 -32.96
N HIS A 4 -5.54 26.49 -33.45
CA HIS A 4 -4.23 26.02 -32.97
C HIS A 4 -3.93 26.43 -31.53
N SER A 5 -4.49 27.56 -31.07
CA SER A 5 -4.28 28.06 -29.71
C SER A 5 -5.00 27.22 -28.64
N TYR A 6 -6.17 26.64 -28.96
CA TYR A 6 -6.91 25.78 -28.04
C TYR A 6 -6.31 24.38 -27.93
N ILE A 7 -5.74 23.86 -29.02
CA ILE A 7 -5.01 22.57 -29.02
C ILE A 7 -3.75 22.67 -28.13
N PHE A 8 -3.05 23.81 -28.16
CA PHE A 8 -1.87 24.04 -27.32
C PHE A 8 -2.23 24.16 -25.83
N LEU A 9 -3.39 24.74 -25.50
CA LEU A 9 -3.88 24.83 -24.12
C LEU A 9 -4.33 23.46 -23.59
N PHE A 10 -4.90 22.61 -24.44
CA PHE A 10 -5.34 21.25 -24.06
C PHE A 10 -4.16 20.31 -23.81
N LEU A 11 -3.04 20.50 -24.51
CA LEU A 11 -1.82 19.71 -24.32
C LEU A 11 -1.15 19.97 -22.96
N PHE A 12 -1.29 21.19 -22.41
CA PHE A 12 -0.71 21.56 -21.13
C PHE A 12 -1.57 21.14 -19.92
N MET A 13 -2.85 20.88 -20.16
CA MET A 13 -3.81 20.43 -19.15
C MET A 13 -4.15 18.94 -19.31
N TRP A 14 -3.16 18.11 -19.66
CA TRP A 14 -3.35 16.66 -19.55
C TRP A 14 -3.18 16.28 -18.08
N PRO A 15 -4.22 15.82 -17.37
CA PRO A 15 -4.05 15.36 -16.01
C PRO A 15 -3.10 14.16 -16.03
N THR A 16 -1.99 14.26 -15.32
CA THR A 16 -1.20 13.07 -14.97
C THR A 16 -2.12 12.16 -14.18
N LEU A 17 -2.49 11.02 -14.78
CA LEU A 17 -3.19 9.95 -14.07
C LEU A 17 -2.27 9.44 -12.96
N VAL A 18 -2.50 9.92 -11.74
CA VAL A 18 -1.87 9.36 -10.55
C VAL A 18 -2.63 8.10 -10.19
N LEU A 19 -2.05 6.95 -10.49
CA LEU A 19 -2.61 5.67 -10.07
C LEU A 19 -2.39 5.51 -8.56
N SER A 20 -3.48 5.33 -7.80
CA SER A 20 -3.37 5.10 -6.35
C SER A 20 -2.60 3.81 -6.07
N LYS A 21 -1.72 3.84 -5.06
CA LYS A 21 -1.02 2.64 -4.60
C LYS A 21 -1.99 1.69 -3.90
N ILE A 22 -1.70 0.40 -4.00
CA ILE A 22 -2.40 -0.66 -3.28
C ILE A 22 -2.03 -0.56 -1.80
N GLN A 23 -3.02 -0.48 -0.92
CA GLN A 23 -2.82 -0.47 0.52
C GLN A 23 -2.75 -1.92 1.01
N ALA A 24 -1.58 -2.37 1.44
CA ALA A 24 -1.36 -3.72 1.94
C ALA A 24 -1.02 -3.75 3.43
N VAL A 25 -1.56 -4.74 4.13
CA VAL A 25 -1.23 -5.00 5.53
C VAL A 25 -0.46 -6.32 5.65
N THR A 26 0.59 -6.34 6.45
CA THR A 26 1.40 -7.54 6.72
C THR A 26 1.46 -7.83 8.23
N THR A 27 1.60 -9.11 8.61
CA THR A 27 1.62 -9.51 10.03
C THR A 27 3.03 -9.66 10.63
N PHE A 28 4.10 -9.56 9.83
CA PHE A 28 5.49 -9.55 10.33
C PHE A 28 6.45 -9.09 9.23
N THR A 29 7.65 -8.68 9.64
CA THR A 29 8.66 -8.01 8.82
C THR A 29 9.14 -8.79 7.59
N VAL A 30 9.20 -10.12 7.67
CA VAL A 30 9.63 -10.93 6.52
C VAL A 30 8.58 -10.86 5.39
N LEU A 31 7.28 -10.89 5.71
CA LEU A 31 6.24 -10.70 4.70
C LEU A 31 6.26 -9.29 4.12
N GLU A 32 6.49 -8.28 4.95
CA GLU A 32 6.70 -6.90 4.51
C GLU A 32 7.80 -6.82 3.44
N ASP A 33 8.96 -7.45 3.71
CA ASP A 33 10.10 -7.41 2.78
C ASP A 33 9.79 -8.11 1.45
N PHE A 34 9.10 -9.25 1.48
CA PHE A 34 8.65 -9.95 0.27
C PHE A 34 7.66 -9.12 -0.53
N VAL A 35 6.63 -8.58 0.12
CA VAL A 35 5.58 -7.81 -0.53
C VAL A 35 6.15 -6.51 -1.10
N LYS A 36 7.11 -5.88 -0.42
CA LYS A 36 7.82 -4.69 -0.90
C LYS A 36 8.63 -4.96 -2.16
N ARG A 37 9.38 -6.07 -2.19
CA ARG A 37 10.18 -6.46 -3.36
C ARG A 37 9.32 -6.79 -4.58
N ILE A 38 8.16 -7.42 -4.37
CA ILE A 38 7.25 -7.80 -5.46
C ILE A 38 6.41 -6.61 -5.93
N GLY A 39 5.85 -5.83 -5.00
CA GLY A 39 4.96 -4.71 -5.31
C GLY A 39 5.67 -3.44 -5.78
N GLY A 40 6.93 -3.24 -5.38
CA GLY A 40 7.73 -2.07 -5.74
C GLY A 40 6.99 -0.76 -5.43
N ASP A 41 7.00 0.18 -6.38
CA ASP A 41 6.38 1.50 -6.20
C ASP A 41 4.85 1.51 -6.24
N ARG A 42 4.22 0.37 -6.53
CA ARG A 42 2.75 0.26 -6.69
C ARG A 42 2.03 -0.07 -5.38
N ILE A 43 2.78 -0.39 -4.33
CA ILE A 43 2.23 -0.84 -3.05
C ILE A 43 2.69 0.08 -1.93
N GLU A 44 1.80 0.30 -0.97
CA GLU A 44 2.09 0.93 0.31
C GLU A 44 1.78 -0.08 1.40
N ILE A 45 2.77 -0.38 2.25
CA ILE A 45 2.69 -1.50 3.18
C ILE A 45 2.67 -0.98 4.61
N THR A 46 1.69 -1.45 5.38
CA THR A 46 1.63 -1.28 6.83
C THR A 46 1.86 -2.62 7.51
N ASN A 47 2.91 -2.73 8.30
CA ASN A 47 3.15 -3.91 9.13
C ASN A 47 2.45 -3.75 10.49
N LEU A 48 1.75 -4.79 10.92
CA LEU A 48 1.04 -4.79 12.21
C LEU A 48 1.99 -5.04 13.37
N VAL A 49 2.99 -5.90 13.19
CA VAL A 49 3.94 -6.24 14.25
C VAL A 49 5.17 -5.33 14.09
N PRO A 50 5.47 -4.48 15.09
CA PRO A 50 6.68 -3.66 15.07
C PRO A 50 7.93 -4.51 14.89
N SER A 51 8.95 -3.96 14.24
CA SER A 51 10.19 -4.68 13.93
C SER A 51 10.92 -5.24 15.16
N ASP A 52 10.71 -4.63 16.32
CA ASP A 52 11.33 -5.00 17.61
C ASP A 52 10.42 -5.90 18.48
N SER A 53 9.26 -6.34 17.96
CA SER A 53 8.26 -7.12 18.70
C SER A 53 8.19 -8.56 18.20
N ASP A 54 7.96 -9.50 19.12
CA ASP A 54 7.77 -10.91 18.75
C ASP A 54 6.36 -11.12 18.19
N PRO A 55 6.22 -11.54 16.91
CA PRO A 55 4.92 -11.75 16.28
C PRO A 55 4.08 -12.87 16.92
N HIS A 56 4.68 -13.77 17.72
CA HIS A 56 3.95 -14.87 18.36
C HIS A 56 3.14 -14.42 19.59
N ILE A 57 3.51 -13.29 20.19
CA ILE A 57 2.86 -12.72 21.38
C ILE A 57 2.16 -11.40 21.09
N TYR A 58 2.16 -10.96 19.83
CA TYR A 58 1.54 -9.70 19.43
C TYR A 58 0.01 -9.76 19.59
N GLU A 59 -0.53 -8.79 20.33
CA GLU A 59 -1.98 -8.62 20.49
C GLU A 59 -2.46 -7.41 19.66
N PRO A 60 -3.32 -7.63 18.64
CA PRO A 60 -3.80 -6.55 17.80
C PRO A 60 -4.60 -5.51 18.57
N THR A 61 -4.32 -4.23 18.30
CA THR A 61 -5.05 -3.12 18.90
C THR A 61 -6.30 -2.76 18.07
N PRO A 62 -7.28 -2.03 18.63
CA PRO A 62 -8.38 -1.47 17.82
C PRO A 62 -7.92 -0.60 16.65
N GLN A 63 -6.75 0.06 16.76
CA GLN A 63 -6.17 0.80 15.65
C GLN A 63 -5.71 -0.11 14.53
N ASP A 64 -5.22 -1.31 14.85
CA ASP A 64 -4.82 -2.30 13.84
C ASP A 64 -6.00 -2.87 13.10
N VAL A 65 -7.10 -3.13 13.80
CA VAL A 65 -8.37 -3.51 13.15
C VAL A 65 -8.82 -2.44 12.15
N LYS A 66 -8.64 -1.15 12.49
CA LYS A 66 -8.95 -0.04 11.58
C LYS A 66 -8.03 0.00 10.36
N LYS A 67 -6.74 -0.33 10.51
CA LYS A 67 -5.78 -0.45 9.39
C LYS A 67 -6.18 -1.62 8.48
N ILE A 68 -6.47 -2.79 9.06
CA ILE A 68 -6.93 -3.98 8.36
C ILE A 68 -8.20 -3.68 7.56
N SER A 69 -9.18 -3.01 8.16
CA SER A 69 -10.44 -2.65 7.51
C SER A 69 -10.31 -1.71 6.31
N LYS A 70 -9.18 -0.99 6.19
CA LYS A 70 -8.90 -0.06 5.10
C LYS A 70 -7.95 -0.63 4.06
N ALA A 71 -7.42 -1.83 4.29
CA ALA A 71 -6.46 -2.46 3.40
C ALA A 71 -7.18 -3.05 2.19
N ASP A 72 -6.57 -2.91 1.02
CA ASP A 72 -6.99 -3.60 -0.19
C ASP A 72 -6.58 -5.09 -0.12
N LEU A 73 -5.44 -5.37 0.53
CA LEU A 73 -4.84 -6.71 0.64
C LEU A 73 -4.24 -6.94 2.03
N ILE A 74 -4.38 -8.17 2.53
CA ILE A 74 -3.82 -8.59 3.83
C ILE A 74 -2.95 -9.83 3.60
N PHE A 75 -1.69 -9.76 3.97
CA PHE A 75 -0.75 -10.88 3.96
C PHE A 75 -0.50 -11.33 5.40
N TYR A 76 -0.92 -12.55 5.70
CA TYR A 76 -0.75 -13.16 7.01
C TYR A 76 -0.24 -14.60 6.89
N LYS A 77 0.54 -15.05 7.88
CA LYS A 77 0.98 -16.45 7.97
C LYS A 77 -0.14 -17.26 8.66
N ARG A 78 -0.65 -18.29 7.97
CA ARG A 78 -1.66 -19.22 8.50
C ARG A 78 -1.07 -20.38 9.32
N LEU A 79 0.18 -20.75 9.06
CA LEU A 79 0.81 -21.92 9.67
C LEU A 79 1.27 -21.61 11.10
N ARG A 80 0.86 -22.47 12.04
CA ARG A 80 1.14 -22.36 13.47
C ARG A 80 2.42 -23.13 13.81
N PHE A 81 3.56 -22.46 13.69
CA PHE A 81 4.86 -22.89 14.24
C PHE A 81 5.61 -21.65 14.65
#